data_AF-A0A942VA15-F1
#
_entry.id   AF-A0A942VA15-F1
#
_cell.length_a   1.000
_cell.length_b   1.000
_cell.length_c   1.000
_cell.angle_alpha   90.00
_cell.angle_beta   90.00
_cell.angle_gamma   90.00
#
_symmetry.space_group_name_H-M   'P 1'
#
loop_
_entity.id
_entity.type
_entity.pdbx_description
1 polymer ?
#
loop_
_entity_poly.entity_id
_entity_poly.type
_entity_poly.pdbx_seq_one_letter_code
_entity_poly.pdbx_strand_id
1 'polypeptide(L)'
;MQENKYIGDEKMAKMLEHYDCPTPLEVVKMRFAGAICSPNLELRPTDVISSFWPQNQAPRLQTKDEADLFFKFFMGLWDEMFNLVKANNIKLDKLSAKDPAYYCERRYAEVEFGYVEGFWGGKQDIKIPAFLAELIDNISELAAVYNTLGKKLANGAETGEILQALQSCDKTVEKSISFVIENSVLPRIESLKRVVN
;
A
#
# COMPACT_ATOMS: atom_id res chain seq x y z
N MET A 1 9.06 22.70 -9.02
CA MET A 1 8.77 21.98 -7.75
C MET A 1 10.03 21.26 -7.33
N GLN A 2 10.44 21.41 -6.07
CA GLN A 2 11.50 20.57 -5.50
C GLN A 2 10.83 19.25 -5.13
N GLU A 3 11.24 18.16 -5.78
CA GLU A 3 10.76 16.80 -5.47
C GLU A 3 11.07 16.50 -3.99
N ASN A 4 10.10 16.04 -3.20
CA ASN A 4 10.39 15.70 -1.81
C ASN A 4 11.25 14.44 -1.83
N LYS A 5 12.47 14.53 -1.30
CA LYS A 5 13.35 13.38 -1.28
C LYS A 5 12.89 12.39 -0.20
N TYR A 6 12.59 11.16 -0.60
CA TYR A 6 12.34 10.08 0.35
C TYR A 6 13.55 9.85 1.27
N ILE A 7 13.28 9.72 2.58
CA ILE A 7 14.32 9.59 3.61
C ILE A 7 14.90 8.18 3.74
N GLY A 8 14.32 7.20 3.03
CA GLY A 8 14.68 5.80 3.08
C GLY A 8 13.95 5.02 4.16
N ASP A 9 13.83 3.70 3.95
CA ASP A 9 12.98 2.81 4.75
C ASP A 9 13.35 2.78 6.22
N GLU A 10 14.64 2.73 6.55
CA GLU A 10 15.08 2.66 7.95
C GLU A 10 14.65 3.90 8.75
N LYS A 11 14.78 5.09 8.15
CA LYS A 11 14.39 6.34 8.80
C LYS A 11 12.88 6.50 8.84
N MET A 12 12.18 6.04 7.80
CA MET A 12 10.73 6.06 7.77
C MET A 12 10.14 5.12 8.83
N ALA A 13 10.66 3.89 8.97
CA ALA A 13 10.24 2.96 10.01
C ALA A 13 10.43 3.55 11.42
N LYS A 14 11.61 4.13 11.70
CA LYS A 14 11.88 4.84 12.97
C LYS A 14 10.93 6.02 13.22
N MET A 15 10.54 6.73 12.16
CA MET A 15 9.55 7.80 12.26
C MET A 15 8.17 7.24 12.62
N LEU A 16 7.73 6.17 11.95
CA LEU A 16 6.46 5.51 12.26
C LEU A 16 6.42 5.02 13.71
N GLU A 17 7.50 4.40 14.19
CA GLU A 17 7.67 3.99 15.59
C GLU A 17 7.61 5.18 16.55
N HIS A 18 8.29 6.29 16.23
CA HIS A 18 8.29 7.49 17.08
C HIS A 18 6.88 8.08 17.31
N TYR A 19 5.97 7.92 16.35
CA TYR A 19 4.59 8.39 16.43
C TYR A 19 3.59 7.27 16.76
N ASP A 20 4.07 6.15 17.33
CA ASP A 20 3.26 4.99 17.71
C ASP A 20 2.33 4.51 16.57
N CYS A 21 2.81 4.57 15.32
CA CYS A 21 2.03 4.15 14.17
C CYS A 21 1.85 2.63 14.18
N PRO A 22 0.61 2.11 14.23
CA PRO A 22 0.37 0.68 14.23
C PRO A 22 0.50 0.05 12.83
N THR A 23 0.52 0.87 11.78
CA THR A 23 0.62 0.40 10.39
C THR A 23 2.09 0.22 10.01
N PRO A 24 2.54 -1.00 9.64
CA PRO A 24 3.90 -1.26 9.19
C PRO A 24 4.25 -0.49 7.91
N LEU A 25 5.54 -0.21 7.70
CA LEU A 25 6.01 0.59 6.55
C LEU A 25 5.59 0.00 5.20
N GLU A 26 5.61 -1.32 5.07
CA GLU A 26 5.26 -2.06 3.86
C GLU A 26 3.77 -1.89 3.54
N VAL A 27 2.92 -1.88 4.57
CA VAL A 27 1.49 -1.60 4.44
C VAL A 27 1.28 -0.11 4.10
N VAL A 28 2.03 0.81 4.71
CA VAL A 28 2.01 2.25 4.37
C VAL A 28 2.34 2.48 2.89
N LYS A 29 3.41 1.85 2.39
CA LYS A 29 3.80 1.93 0.97
C LYS A 29 2.69 1.44 0.05
N MET A 30 2.13 0.28 0.34
CA MET A 30 1.04 -0.29 -0.47
C MET A 30 -0.23 0.56 -0.36
N ARG A 31 -0.52 1.16 0.79
CA ARG A 31 -1.65 2.08 0.97
C ARG A 31 -1.51 3.35 0.15
N PHE A 32 -0.30 3.91 0.04
CA PHE A 32 -0.03 4.98 -0.91
C PHE A 32 -0.14 4.51 -2.37
N ALA A 33 0.40 3.33 -2.73
CA ALA A 33 0.27 2.80 -4.09
C ALA A 33 -1.21 2.64 -4.50
N GLY A 34 -2.03 2.09 -3.61
CA GLY A 34 -3.48 1.97 -3.79
C GLY A 34 -4.14 3.34 -3.97
N ALA A 35 -3.84 4.30 -3.08
CA ALA A 35 -4.39 5.65 -3.16
C ALA A 35 -4.02 6.40 -4.44
N ILE A 36 -2.79 6.22 -4.95
CA ILE A 36 -2.34 6.78 -6.23
C ILE A 36 -3.09 6.12 -7.40
N CYS A 37 -3.38 4.82 -7.31
CA CYS A 37 -4.16 4.10 -8.30
C CYS A 37 -5.66 4.44 -8.25
N SER A 38 -6.13 4.98 -7.12
CA SER A 38 -7.52 5.31 -6.91
C SER A 38 -8.04 6.32 -7.95
N PRO A 39 -9.23 6.11 -8.52
CA PRO A 39 -9.90 7.09 -9.34
C PRO A 39 -10.56 8.22 -8.55
N ASN A 40 -10.53 8.18 -7.21
CA ASN A 40 -11.07 9.22 -6.36
C ASN A 40 -10.15 10.46 -6.36
N LEU A 41 -10.44 11.43 -7.23
CA LEU A 41 -9.66 12.68 -7.32
C LEU A 41 -9.71 13.53 -6.04
N GLU A 42 -10.67 13.29 -5.15
CA GLU A 42 -10.80 13.99 -3.88
C GLU A 42 -9.92 13.40 -2.77
N LEU A 43 -9.35 12.20 -2.96
CA LEU A 43 -8.52 11.55 -1.95
C LEU A 43 -7.22 12.33 -1.77
N ARG A 44 -6.98 12.98 -0.62
CA ARG A 44 -5.75 13.75 -0.39
C ARG A 44 -4.69 12.87 0.29
N PRO A 45 -3.39 13.07 0.00
CA PRO A 45 -2.31 12.38 0.73
C PRO A 45 -2.45 12.49 2.25
N THR A 46 -2.90 13.65 2.75
CA THR A 46 -3.16 13.86 4.19
C THR A 46 -4.25 12.95 4.75
N ASP A 47 -5.29 12.65 3.97
CA ASP A 47 -6.36 11.75 4.40
C ASP A 47 -5.80 10.32 4.48
N VAL A 48 -4.96 9.92 3.52
CA VAL A 48 -4.29 8.62 3.53
C VAL A 48 -3.28 8.52 4.68
N ILE A 49 -2.52 9.58 4.94
CA ILE A 49 -1.59 9.64 6.09
C ILE A 49 -2.37 9.45 7.39
N SER A 50 -3.51 10.12 7.54
CA SER A 50 -4.33 9.99 8.76
C SER A 50 -4.87 8.58 8.98
N SER A 51 -5.05 7.78 7.92
CA SER A 51 -5.57 6.41 8.03
C SER A 51 -4.56 5.38 8.50
N PHE A 52 -3.28 5.75 8.66
CA PHE A 52 -2.27 4.86 9.25
C PHE A 52 -2.51 4.61 10.75
N TRP A 53 -3.32 5.45 11.38
CA TRP A 53 -3.78 5.28 12.75
C TRP A 53 -5.28 4.96 12.78
N PRO A 54 -5.75 4.27 13.84
CA PRO A 54 -7.17 4.16 14.11
C PRO A 54 -7.82 5.55 14.21
N GLN A 55 -9.13 5.60 14.00
CA GLN A 55 -9.87 6.84 14.01
C GLN A 55 -9.59 7.67 15.27
N ASN A 56 -9.24 8.95 15.08
CA ASN A 56 -8.89 9.90 16.14
C ASN A 56 -7.62 9.57 16.95
N GLN A 57 -6.77 8.65 16.49
CA GLN A 57 -5.50 8.29 17.15
C GLN A 57 -4.25 8.78 16.39
N ALA A 58 -4.42 9.51 15.29
CA ALA A 58 -3.30 10.15 14.59
C ALA A 58 -2.55 11.12 15.55
N PRO A 59 -1.22 11.24 15.40
CA PRO A 59 -0.39 12.01 16.32
C PRO A 59 -0.79 13.49 16.34
N ARG A 60 -0.77 14.08 17.54
CA ARG A 60 -0.94 15.53 17.72
C ARG A 60 0.40 16.23 17.62
N LEU A 61 0.67 16.79 16.45
CA LEU A 61 1.86 17.59 16.17
C LEU A 61 1.77 18.90 16.97
N GLN A 62 2.79 19.20 17.78
CA GLN A 62 2.77 20.28 18.76
C GLN A 62 3.26 21.61 18.18
N THR A 63 4.18 21.54 17.21
CA THR A 63 4.80 22.71 16.60
C THR A 63 4.63 22.71 15.09
N LYS A 64 4.73 23.91 14.48
CA LYS A 64 4.72 24.04 13.03
C LYS A 64 5.89 23.29 12.39
N ASP A 65 7.09 23.42 12.94
CA ASP A 65 8.29 22.79 12.38
C ASP A 65 8.22 21.25 12.42
N GLU A 66 7.66 20.70 13.51
CA GLU A 66 7.37 19.27 13.62
C GLU A 66 6.35 18.84 12.56
N ALA A 67 5.27 19.60 12.39
CA ALA A 67 4.25 19.31 11.39
C ALA A 67 4.81 19.37 9.96
N ASP A 68 5.57 20.41 9.64
CA ASP A 68 6.20 20.60 8.33
C ASP A 68 7.16 19.42 8.03
N LEU A 69 7.95 18.99 9.02
CA LEU A 69 8.86 17.85 8.87
C LEU A 69 8.10 16.52 8.71
N PHE A 70 7.07 16.30 9.52
CA PHE A 70 6.22 15.12 9.47
C PHE A 70 5.61 14.94 8.07
N PHE A 71 4.95 15.98 7.57
CA PHE A 71 4.34 15.92 6.24
C PHE A 71 5.40 15.82 5.13
N LYS A 72 6.53 16.53 5.25
CA LYS A 72 7.62 16.43 4.28
C LYS A 72 8.13 15.00 4.09
N PHE A 73 8.26 14.23 5.17
CA PHE A 73 8.71 12.84 5.08
C PHE A 73 7.69 11.93 4.41
N PHE A 74 6.41 12.04 4.77
CA PHE A 74 5.36 11.29 4.07
C PHE A 74 5.21 11.70 2.61
N MET A 75 5.34 13.00 2.29
CA MET A 75 5.29 13.45 0.90
C MET A 75 6.49 12.95 0.09
N GLY A 76 7.67 12.83 0.71
CA GLY A 76 8.81 12.16 0.06
C GLY A 76 8.54 10.69 -0.24
N LEU A 77 7.88 9.97 0.67
CA LEU A 77 7.46 8.59 0.41
C LEU A 77 6.34 8.52 -0.65
N TRP A 78 5.38 9.44 -0.63
CA TRP A 78 4.33 9.54 -1.64
C TRP A 78 4.93 9.73 -3.04
N ASP A 79 5.88 10.65 -3.19
CA ASP A 79 6.56 10.93 -4.47
C ASP A 79 7.34 9.69 -4.96
N GLU A 80 8.02 8.97 -4.07
CA GLU A 80 8.68 7.69 -4.39
C GLU A 80 7.66 6.64 -4.89
N MET A 81 6.56 6.45 -4.16
CA MET A 81 5.52 5.50 -4.58
C MET A 81 4.86 5.93 -5.89
N PHE A 82 4.66 7.22 -6.11
CA PHE A 82 4.14 7.75 -7.37
C PHE A 82 5.09 7.45 -8.53
N ASN A 83 6.39 7.62 -8.34
CA ASN A 83 7.39 7.26 -9.34
C ASN A 83 7.38 5.75 -9.65
N LEU A 84 7.23 4.90 -8.64
CA LEU A 84 7.10 3.44 -8.84
C LEU A 84 5.81 3.07 -9.57
N VAL A 85 4.67 3.68 -9.22
CA VAL A 85 3.40 3.47 -9.94
C VAL A 85 3.52 3.94 -11.39
N LYS A 86 4.09 5.13 -11.62
CA LYS A 86 4.30 5.68 -12.96
C LYS A 86 5.21 4.80 -13.80
N ALA A 87 6.23 4.18 -13.21
CA ALA A 87 7.11 3.23 -13.86
C ALA A 87 6.50 1.82 -13.99
N ASN A 88 5.27 1.62 -13.48
CA ASN A 88 4.61 0.32 -13.37
C ASN A 88 5.51 -0.74 -12.71
N ASN A 89 6.15 -0.37 -11.61
CA ASN A 89 7.16 -1.17 -10.92
C ASN A 89 6.82 -1.38 -9.44
N ILE A 90 5.53 -1.53 -9.13
CA ILE A 90 5.11 -1.96 -7.79
C ILE A 90 5.43 -3.44 -7.63
N LYS A 91 6.23 -3.74 -6.60
CA LYS A 91 6.73 -5.07 -6.28
C LYS A 91 6.57 -5.36 -4.82
N LEU A 92 6.24 -6.61 -4.53
CA LEU A 92 6.17 -7.14 -3.19
C LEU A 92 7.58 -7.63 -2.78
N ASP A 93 8.05 -7.26 -1.59
CA ASP A 93 9.41 -7.59 -1.14
C ASP A 93 9.67 -9.10 -1.13
N LYS A 94 10.89 -9.55 -1.45
CA LYS A 94 11.18 -10.99 -1.50
C LYS A 94 10.86 -11.68 -0.17
N LEU A 95 10.14 -12.80 -0.27
CA LEU A 95 9.87 -13.69 0.85
C LEU A 95 11.17 -14.25 1.43
N SER A 96 11.32 -14.21 2.76
CA SER A 96 12.32 -15.00 3.47
C SER A 96 11.70 -16.34 3.87
N ALA A 97 12.43 -17.43 3.65
CA ALA A 97 11.95 -18.76 4.01
C ALA A 97 11.92 -19.02 5.53
N LYS A 98 12.34 -18.06 6.37
CA LYS A 98 12.52 -18.26 7.81
C LYS A 98 11.22 -18.35 8.60
N ASP A 99 10.17 -17.64 8.18
CA ASP A 99 8.88 -17.64 8.89
C ASP A 99 7.69 -17.50 7.92
N PRO A 100 7.30 -18.59 7.25
CA PRO A 100 6.20 -18.56 6.28
C PRO A 100 4.85 -18.17 6.88
N ALA A 101 4.62 -18.40 8.19
CA ALA A 101 3.38 -18.01 8.86
C ALA A 101 3.29 -16.49 8.95
N TYR A 102 4.35 -15.86 9.45
CA TYR A 102 4.49 -14.41 9.50
C TYR A 102 4.33 -13.79 8.10
N TYR A 103 4.92 -14.40 7.06
CA TYR A 103 4.77 -13.90 5.70
C TYR A 103 3.33 -13.96 5.18
N CYS A 104 2.57 -15.01 5.49
CA CYS A 104 1.15 -15.09 5.12
C CYS A 104 0.36 -13.90 5.71
N GLU A 105 0.51 -13.65 7.01
CA GLU A 105 -0.17 -12.56 7.69
C GLU A 105 0.26 -11.20 7.15
N ARG A 106 1.57 -10.98 7.01
CA ARG A 106 2.13 -9.74 6.49
C ARG A 106 1.66 -9.44 5.07
N ARG A 107 1.59 -10.45 4.20
CA ARG A 107 1.11 -10.30 2.82
C ARG A 107 -0.37 -9.97 2.74
N TYR A 108 -1.18 -10.62 3.55
CA TYR A 108 -2.58 -10.23 3.67
C TYR A 108 -2.70 -8.75 4.05
N ALA A 109 -1.95 -8.30 5.05
CA ALA A 109 -1.96 -6.90 5.47
C ALA A 109 -1.46 -5.93 4.38
N GLU A 110 -0.36 -6.24 3.69
CA GLU A 110 0.17 -5.43 2.59
C GLU A 110 -0.83 -5.25 1.44
N VAL A 111 -1.56 -6.30 1.08
CA VAL A 111 -2.48 -6.28 -0.07
C VAL A 111 -3.86 -5.76 0.31
N GLU A 112 -4.47 -6.29 1.36
CA GLU A 112 -5.84 -5.92 1.76
C GLU A 112 -5.85 -4.57 2.48
N PHE A 113 -5.15 -4.46 3.60
CA PHE A 113 -5.13 -3.23 4.40
C PHE A 113 -4.19 -2.17 3.81
N GLY A 114 -3.22 -2.58 2.99
CA GLY A 114 -2.39 -1.65 2.23
C GLY A 114 -3.11 -1.24 0.94
N TYR A 115 -2.90 -2.01 -0.12
CA TYR A 115 -3.31 -1.63 -1.48
C TYR A 115 -4.81 -1.43 -1.66
N VAL A 116 -5.64 -2.41 -1.28
CA VAL A 116 -7.09 -2.37 -1.50
C VAL A 116 -7.72 -1.23 -0.68
N GLU A 117 -7.42 -1.16 0.62
CA GLU A 117 -7.89 -0.06 1.48
C GLU A 117 -7.44 1.32 0.96
N GLY A 118 -6.19 1.43 0.52
CA GLY A 118 -5.66 2.64 -0.11
C GLY A 118 -6.41 3.05 -1.36
N PHE A 119 -6.76 2.08 -2.22
CA PHE A 119 -7.52 2.31 -3.44
C PHE A 119 -8.92 2.88 -3.16
N TRP A 120 -9.62 2.35 -2.17
CA TRP A 120 -10.93 2.86 -1.78
C TRP A 120 -10.85 4.19 -1.02
N GLY A 121 -9.73 4.45 -0.34
CA GLY A 121 -9.48 5.72 0.34
C GLY A 121 -10.53 6.05 1.41
N GLY A 122 -11.02 5.01 2.12
CA GLY A 122 -12.05 5.14 3.16
C GLY A 122 -13.48 5.37 2.65
N LYS A 123 -13.71 5.37 1.34
CA LYS A 123 -15.07 5.44 0.76
C LYS A 123 -15.62 4.04 0.55
N GLN A 124 -16.90 3.83 0.91
CA GLN A 124 -17.63 2.59 0.63
C GLN A 124 -18.10 2.47 -0.82
N ASP A 125 -18.23 3.60 -1.50
CA ASP A 125 -18.62 3.67 -2.91
C ASP A 125 -17.84 4.80 -3.59
N ILE A 126 -17.21 4.46 -4.72
CA ILE A 126 -16.61 5.41 -5.65
C ILE A 126 -17.12 5.07 -7.04
N LYS A 127 -17.49 6.09 -7.81
CA LYS A 127 -17.92 5.91 -9.19
C LYS A 127 -16.75 5.44 -10.04
N ILE A 128 -16.69 4.14 -10.30
CA ILE A 128 -15.64 3.50 -11.08
C ILE A 128 -16.22 2.61 -12.17
N PRO A 129 -15.49 2.39 -13.27
CA PRO A 129 -15.88 1.37 -14.25
C PRO A 129 -16.01 0.00 -13.58
N ALA A 130 -17.02 -0.79 -13.98
CA ALA A 130 -17.28 -2.12 -13.41
C ALA A 130 -16.05 -3.05 -13.48
N PHE A 131 -15.31 -3.01 -14.59
CA PHE A 131 -14.09 -3.81 -14.74
C PHE A 131 -13.04 -3.47 -13.67
N LEU A 132 -12.96 -2.21 -13.24
CA LEU A 132 -11.97 -1.78 -12.24
C LEU A 132 -12.41 -2.21 -10.84
N ALA A 133 -13.71 -2.17 -10.54
CA ALA A 133 -14.24 -2.74 -9.31
C ALA A 133 -13.92 -4.24 -9.22
N GLU A 134 -14.22 -4.99 -10.28
CA GLU A 134 -13.94 -6.43 -10.37
C GLU A 134 -12.45 -6.75 -10.21
N LEU A 135 -11.56 -5.94 -10.78
CA LEU A 135 -10.11 -6.13 -10.59
C LEU A 135 -9.67 -5.94 -9.14
N ILE A 136 -10.24 -4.96 -8.43
CA ILE A 136 -9.90 -4.70 -7.03
C ILE A 136 -10.48 -5.79 -6.12
N ASP A 137 -11.70 -6.26 -6.41
CA ASP A 137 -12.31 -7.41 -5.72
C ASP A 137 -11.43 -8.66 -5.91
N ASN A 138 -10.95 -8.92 -7.12
CA ASN A 138 -10.01 -10.02 -7.40
C ASN A 138 -8.69 -9.88 -6.61
N ILE A 139 -8.17 -8.67 -6.41
CA ILE A 139 -6.98 -8.44 -5.59
C ILE A 139 -7.27 -8.76 -4.11
N SER A 140 -8.45 -8.40 -3.61
CA SER A 140 -8.90 -8.77 -2.25
C SER A 140 -9.05 -10.29 -2.08
N GLU A 141 -9.62 -10.97 -3.08
CA GLU A 141 -9.70 -12.44 -3.10
C GLU A 141 -8.32 -13.09 -3.08
N LEU A 142 -7.36 -12.57 -3.84
CA LEU A 142 -5.96 -13.00 -3.79
C LEU A 142 -5.36 -12.75 -2.41
N ALA A 143 -5.67 -11.63 -1.76
CA ALA A 143 -5.21 -11.37 -0.39
C ALA A 143 -5.72 -12.46 0.58
N ALA A 144 -6.98 -12.87 0.45
CA ALA A 144 -7.58 -13.93 1.27
C ALA A 144 -6.91 -15.31 1.08
N VAL A 145 -6.23 -15.55 -0.05
CA VAL A 145 -5.41 -16.75 -0.26
C VAL A 145 -4.26 -16.80 0.75
N TYR A 146 -3.61 -15.69 1.09
CA TYR A 146 -2.54 -15.67 2.09
C TYR A 146 -3.02 -16.18 3.46
N ASN A 147 -4.20 -15.73 3.91
CA ASN A 147 -4.82 -16.24 5.15
C ASN A 147 -5.10 -17.74 5.07
N THR A 148 -5.54 -18.22 3.91
CA THR A 148 -5.79 -19.65 3.68
C THR A 148 -4.49 -20.46 3.76
N LEU A 149 -3.39 -19.95 3.20
CA LEU A 149 -2.08 -20.56 3.26
C LEU A 149 -1.54 -20.60 4.70
N GLY A 150 -1.69 -19.51 5.46
CA GLY A 150 -1.32 -19.46 6.88
C GLY A 150 -2.08 -20.50 7.71
N LYS A 151 -3.39 -20.67 7.48
CA LYS A 151 -4.20 -21.71 8.13
C LYS A 151 -3.74 -23.12 7.77
N LYS A 152 -3.41 -23.37 6.49
CA LYS A 152 -2.88 -24.67 6.05
C LYS A 152 -1.56 -24.99 6.74
N LEU A 153 -0.67 -24.00 6.84
CA LEU A 153 0.61 -24.15 7.53
C LEU A 153 0.41 -24.48 9.02
N ALA A 154 -0.51 -23.79 9.71
CA ALA A 154 -0.88 -24.08 11.10
C ALA A 154 -1.45 -25.50 11.27
N ASN A 155 -2.08 -26.06 10.23
CA ASN A 155 -2.61 -27.42 10.20
C ASN A 155 -1.60 -28.47 9.71
N GLY A 156 -0.31 -28.13 9.60
CA GLY A 156 0.75 -29.08 9.27
C GLY A 156 0.97 -29.36 7.79
N ALA A 157 0.52 -28.46 6.89
CA ALA A 157 0.87 -28.55 5.47
C ALA A 157 2.39 -28.45 5.23
N GLU A 158 2.85 -29.03 4.12
CA GLU A 158 4.26 -29.02 3.73
C GLU A 158 4.73 -27.59 3.42
N THR A 159 5.80 -27.15 4.08
CA THR A 159 6.28 -25.76 4.02
C THR A 159 6.73 -25.34 2.61
N GLY A 160 7.38 -26.22 1.86
CA GLY A 160 7.80 -25.97 0.48
C GLY A 160 6.64 -25.68 -0.46
N GLU A 161 5.56 -26.47 -0.38
CA GLU A 161 4.32 -26.24 -1.12
C GLU A 161 3.69 -24.89 -0.76
N ILE A 162 3.66 -24.53 0.53
CA ILE A 162 3.16 -23.22 0.98
C ILE A 162 4.01 -22.08 0.42
N LEU A 163 5.34 -22.20 0.46
CA LEU A 163 6.25 -21.19 -0.09
C LEU A 163 6.08 -21.03 -1.61
N GLN A 164 5.88 -22.13 -2.35
CA GLN A 164 5.62 -22.06 -3.79
C GLN A 164 4.27 -21.41 -4.10
N ALA A 165 3.24 -21.72 -3.32
CA ALA A 165 1.92 -21.10 -3.44
C ALA A 165 1.98 -19.60 -3.11
N LEU A 166 2.70 -19.20 -2.05
CA LEU A 166 2.95 -17.80 -1.69
C LEU A 166 3.61 -17.03 -2.84
N GLN A 167 4.71 -17.55 -3.38
CA GLN A 167 5.41 -16.90 -4.51
C GLN A 167 4.54 -16.79 -5.76
N SER A 168 3.66 -17.77 -5.99
CA SER A 168 2.73 -17.73 -7.12
C SER A 168 1.62 -16.70 -6.89
N CYS A 169 1.11 -16.60 -5.67
CA CYS A 169 0.14 -15.59 -5.27
C CYS A 169 0.73 -14.18 -5.39
N ASP A 170 1.94 -13.94 -4.89
CA ASP A 170 2.67 -12.67 -5.00
C ASP A 170 2.77 -12.22 -6.47
N LYS A 171 3.18 -13.11 -7.38
CA LYS A 171 3.27 -12.80 -8.81
C LYS A 171 1.92 -12.44 -9.42
N THR A 172 0.85 -13.09 -8.99
CA THR A 172 -0.50 -12.80 -9.50
C THR A 172 -0.99 -11.46 -8.97
N VAL A 173 -0.78 -11.15 -7.69
CA VAL A 173 -1.09 -9.84 -7.10
C VAL A 173 -0.35 -8.72 -7.84
N GLU A 174 0.97 -8.86 -8.03
CA GLU A 174 1.76 -7.86 -8.76
C GLU A 174 1.26 -7.65 -10.20
N LYS A 175 0.87 -8.73 -10.89
CA LYS A 175 0.29 -8.64 -12.24
C LYS A 175 -1.06 -7.93 -12.23
N SER A 176 -1.93 -8.21 -11.26
CA SER A 176 -3.22 -7.54 -11.13
C SER A 176 -3.04 -6.04 -10.85
N ILE A 177 -2.12 -5.68 -9.96
CA ILE A 177 -1.76 -4.26 -9.70
C ILE A 177 -1.20 -3.61 -10.97
N SER A 178 -0.28 -4.28 -11.66
CA SER A 178 0.26 -3.80 -12.94
C SER A 178 -0.84 -3.53 -13.97
N PHE A 179 -1.82 -4.43 -14.05
CA PHE A 179 -2.96 -4.27 -14.96
C PHE A 179 -3.84 -3.07 -14.57
N VAL A 180 -4.08 -2.84 -13.27
CA VAL A 180 -4.77 -1.64 -12.77
C VAL A 180 -3.99 -0.38 -13.18
N ILE A 181 -2.68 -0.36 -12.99
CA ILE A 181 -1.82 0.77 -13.34
C ILE A 181 -1.90 1.08 -14.84
N GLU A 182 -1.67 0.08 -15.69
CA GLU A 182 -1.67 0.20 -17.15
C GLU A 182 -3.01 0.70 -17.69
N ASN A 183 -4.13 0.19 -17.17
CA ASN A 183 -5.44 0.42 -17.77
C ASN A 183 -6.24 1.55 -17.10
N SER A 184 -5.89 1.96 -15.88
CA SER A 184 -6.63 3.00 -15.15
C SER A 184 -5.79 4.19 -14.71
N VAL A 185 -4.48 4.04 -14.53
CA VAL A 185 -3.63 5.10 -13.96
C VAL A 185 -2.81 5.79 -15.03
N LEU A 186 -2.04 5.04 -15.83
CA LEU A 186 -1.18 5.61 -16.87
C LEU A 186 -1.92 6.51 -17.88
N PRO A 187 -3.16 6.20 -18.33
CA PRO A 187 -3.91 7.07 -19.24
C PRO A 187 -4.18 8.47 -18.68
N ARG A 188 -4.10 8.66 -17.36
CA ARG A 188 -4.38 9.92 -16.66
C ARG A 188 -3.23 10.38 -15.76
N ILE A 189 -2.05 9.77 -15.85
CA ILE A 189 -0.96 10.02 -14.90
C ILE A 189 -0.52 11.50 -14.86
N GLU A 190 -0.61 12.19 -16.00
CA GLU A 190 -0.27 13.62 -16.10
C GLU A 190 -1.31 14.53 -15.40
N SER A 191 -2.58 14.12 -15.29
CA SER A 191 -3.58 14.86 -14.50
C SER A 191 -3.49 14.59 -13.00
N LEU A 192 -2.82 13.51 -12.61
CA LEU A 192 -2.55 13.17 -11.20
C LEU A 192 -1.34 13.93 -10.63
N LYS A 193 -0.50 14.55 -11.47
CA LYS A 193 0.54 15.47 -11.02
C LYS A 193 -0.12 16.67 -10.36
N ARG A 194 -0.14 16.69 -9.03
CA ARG A 194 -0.64 17.83 -8.27
C ARG A 194 0.33 18.99 -8.40
N VAL A 195 -0.11 20.06 -9.05
CA VAL A 195 0.56 21.35 -8.99
C VAL A 195 0.25 21.93 -7.61
N VAL A 196 1.24 21.94 -6.73
CA VAL A 196 1.13 22.70 -5.48
C VAL A 196 1.25 24.17 -5.86
N ASN A 197 0.14 24.90 -5.79
CA ASN A 197 0.17 26.37 -5.82
C ASN A 197 0.70 26.90 -4.49
#